data_AF-A0A124IHR6-F1
#
_entry.id   AF-A0A124IHR6-F1
#
_cell.length_a   1.000
_cell.length_b   1.000
_cell.length_c   1.000
_cell.angle_alpha   90.00
_cell.angle_beta   90.00
_cell.angle_gamma   90.00
#
_symmetry.space_group_name_H-M   'P 1'
#
loop_
_entity.id
_entity.type
_entity.pdbx_description
1 polymer ?
#
loop_
_entity_poly.entity_id
_entity_poly.type
_entity_poly.pdbx_seq_one_letter_code
_entity_poly.pdbx_strand_id
1 'polypeptide(L)'
;MTASLALDDATTRTETRYPAAKLTGIVLIALLPAVFWTALLALVSNAIGMALSSAVLIVTAAAIALFLTVVYAAMATRAASE
;
A
#
# COMPACT_ATOMS: atom_id res chain seq x y z
N MET A 1 -39.65 -2.27 -9.31
CA MET A 1 -38.54 -3.21 -9.65
C MET A 1 -37.43 -2.52 -10.47
N THR A 2 -37.75 -1.55 -11.33
CA THR A 2 -36.78 -0.73 -12.09
C THR A 2 -35.87 0.17 -11.26
N ALA A 3 -36.35 0.68 -10.12
CA ALA A 3 -35.55 1.55 -9.25
C ALA A 3 -34.38 0.84 -8.53
N SER A 4 -34.51 -0.47 -8.25
CA SER A 4 -33.44 -1.27 -7.64
C SER A 4 -32.28 -1.50 -8.62
N LEU A 5 -32.63 -1.82 -9.87
CA LEU A 5 -31.64 -2.01 -10.94
C LEU A 5 -30.87 -0.71 -11.26
N ALA A 6 -31.54 0.44 -11.22
CA ALA A 6 -30.89 1.73 -11.44
C ALA A 6 -29.98 2.14 -10.26
N LEU A 7 -30.29 1.69 -9.03
CA LEU A 7 -29.44 1.91 -7.87
C LEU A 7 -28.19 1.05 -7.95
N ASP A 8 -28.34 -0.25 -8.23
CA ASP A 8 -27.21 -1.20 -8.37
C ASP A 8 -26.24 -0.79 -9.49
N ASP A 9 -26.76 -0.30 -10.63
CA ASP A 9 -25.98 0.18 -11.78
C ASP A 9 -25.28 1.54 -11.50
N ALA A 10 -25.87 2.37 -10.62
CA ALA A 10 -25.24 3.61 -10.16
C ALA A 10 -24.09 3.35 -9.18
N THR A 11 -24.26 2.42 -8.23
CA THR A 11 -23.21 2.06 -7.25
C THR A 11 -21.98 1.44 -7.92
N THR A 12 -22.18 0.53 -8.88
CA THR A 12 -21.11 -0.13 -9.63
C THR A 12 -20.35 0.83 -10.57
N ARG A 13 -21.04 1.84 -11.13
CA ARG A 13 -20.37 2.92 -11.91
C ARG A 13 -19.50 3.85 -11.07
N THR A 14 -19.85 4.10 -9.81
CA THR A 14 -18.98 4.88 -8.91
C THR A 14 -17.70 4.13 -8.55
N GLU A 15 -17.76 2.81 -8.41
CA GLU A 15 -16.62 1.97 -8.03
C GLU A 15 -15.49 1.94 -9.09
N THR A 16 -15.85 2.11 -10.36
CA THR A 16 -14.90 2.11 -11.48
C THR A 16 -14.27 3.47 -11.77
N ARG A 17 -14.80 4.56 -11.19
CA ARG A 17 -14.43 5.93 -11.59
C ARG A 17 -13.23 6.54 -10.85
N TYR A 18 -12.74 5.90 -9.78
CA TYR A 18 -11.62 6.44 -8.98
C TYR A 18 -10.46 5.44 -8.80
N PRO A 19 -9.73 5.11 -9.88
CA PRO A 19 -8.50 4.32 -9.78
C PRO A 19 -7.45 5.00 -8.89
N ALA A 20 -7.44 6.34 -8.84
CA ALA A 20 -6.58 7.12 -7.96
C ALA A 20 -6.87 6.86 -6.47
N ALA A 21 -8.15 6.74 -6.06
CA ALA A 21 -8.50 6.49 -4.66
C ALA A 21 -8.07 5.08 -4.20
N LYS A 22 -8.17 4.07 -5.09
CA LYS A 22 -7.61 2.73 -4.83
C LYS A 22 -6.09 2.79 -4.69
N LEU A 23 -5.38 3.47 -5.58
CA LEU A 23 -3.92 3.63 -5.50
C LEU A 23 -3.47 4.32 -4.21
N THR A 24 -4.14 5.41 -3.82
CA THR A 24 -3.83 6.12 -2.56
C THR A 24 -4.07 5.22 -1.34
N GLY A 25 -5.15 4.45 -1.34
CA GLY A 25 -5.43 3.47 -0.28
C GLY A 25 -4.35 2.38 -0.18
N ILE A 26 -3.89 1.86 -1.32
CA ILE A 26 -2.83 0.85 -1.38
C ILE A 26 -1.51 1.39 -0.82
N VAL A 27 -1.13 2.61 -1.22
CA VAL A 27 0.09 3.25 -0.76
C VAL A 27 0.03 3.52 0.75
N LEU A 28 -1.10 3.98 1.28
CA LEU A 28 -1.31 4.18 2.72
C LEU A 28 -1.19 2.88 3.53
N ILE A 29 -1.76 1.78 3.02
CA ILE A 29 -1.67 0.46 3.64
C ILE A 29 -0.23 -0.06 3.63
N ALA A 30 0.51 0.17 2.54
CA ALA A 30 1.93 -0.22 2.42
C ALA A 30 2.87 0.64 3.30
N LEU A 31 2.45 1.86 3.66
CA LEU A 31 3.24 2.77 4.49
C LEU A 31 3.40 2.26 5.93
N LEU A 32 2.35 1.67 6.51
CA LEU A 32 2.37 1.17 7.88
C LEU A 32 3.47 0.12 8.13
N PRO A 33 3.55 -1.00 7.39
CA PRO A 33 4.63 -1.96 7.52
C PRO A 33 6.00 -1.39 7.11
N ALA A 34 6.06 -0.48 6.13
CA ALA A 34 7.33 0.16 5.75
C ALA A 34 7.92 0.99 6.90
N VAL A 35 7.10 1.79 7.57
CA VAL A 35 7.50 2.57 8.75
C VAL A 35 7.88 1.64 9.90
N PHE A 36 7.08 0.61 10.16
CA PHE A 36 7.36 -0.37 11.21
C PHE A 36 8.73 -1.04 11.04
N TRP A 37 9.01 -1.61 9.87
CA TRP A 37 10.28 -2.30 9.60
C TRP A 37 11.47 -1.33 9.60
N THR A 38 11.29 -0.11 9.12
CA THR A 38 12.35 0.91 9.15
C THR A 38 12.66 1.35 10.58
N ALA A 39 11.64 1.56 11.42
CA ALA A 39 11.82 1.90 12.83
C ALA A 39 12.52 0.77 13.60
N LEU A 40 12.14 -0.49 13.32
CA LEU A 40 12.81 -1.66 13.90
C LEU A 40 14.29 -1.72 13.48
N LEU A 41 14.58 -1.49 12.19
CA LEU A 41 15.95 -1.46 11.68
C LEU A 41 16.77 -0.36 12.36
N ALA A 42 16.19 0.84 12.51
CA ALA A 42 16.84 1.95 13.21
C ALA A 42 17.16 1.58 14.67
N LEU A 43 16.19 0.97 15.38
CA LEU A 43 16.36 0.55 16.78
C LEU A 43 17.47 -0.50 16.92
N VAL A 44 17.45 -1.54 16.08
CA VAL A 44 18.45 -2.61 16.08
C VAL A 44 19.83 -2.07 15.73
N SER A 45 19.93 -1.21 14.72
CA SER A 45 21.20 -0.61 14.28
C SER A 45 21.85 0.24 15.38
N ASN A 46 21.03 0.98 16.13
CA ASN A 46 21.49 1.74 17.27
C ASN A 46 21.95 0.82 18.42
N ALA A 47 21.19 -0.25 18.70
CA ALA A 47 21.51 -1.22 19.74
C ALA A 47 22.83 -1.97 19.49
N ILE A 48 23.20 -2.21 18.23
CA ILE A 48 24.49 -2.84 17.84
C ILE A 48 25.62 -1.82 17.63
N GLY A 49 25.40 -0.55 17.97
CA GLY A 49 26.40 0.52 17.84
C GLY A 49 26.69 0.98 16.41
N MET A 50 25.90 0.53 15.43
CA MET A 50 26.00 0.95 14.03
C MET A 50 24.87 1.90 13.68
N ALA A 51 25.01 3.17 14.07
CA ALA A 51 24.02 4.20 13.73
C ALA A 51 23.92 4.35 12.19
N LEU A 52 22.82 3.85 11.62
CA LEU A 52 22.53 4.00 10.19
C LEU A 52 22.25 5.46 9.86
N SER A 53 22.77 5.93 8.72
CA SER A 53 22.47 7.28 8.26
C SER A 53 20.99 7.40 7.89
N SER A 54 20.45 8.62 8.04
CA SER A 54 19.07 8.95 7.65
C SER A 54 18.79 8.64 6.19
N ALA A 55 19.78 8.79 5.30
CA ALA A 55 19.66 8.42 3.89
C ALA A 55 19.38 6.92 3.71
N VAL A 56 20.07 6.05 4.45
CA VAL A 56 19.86 4.60 4.37
C VAL A 56 18.47 4.22 4.88
N LEU A 57 18.02 4.83 5.97
CA LEU A 57 16.68 4.58 6.51
C LEU A 57 15.58 5.00 5.52
N ILE A 58 15.72 6.16 4.87
CA ILE A 58 14.75 6.64 3.87
C ILE A 58 14.71 5.71 2.65
N VAL A 59 15.88 5.33 2.12
CA VAL A 59 15.97 4.40 0.98
C VAL A 59 15.37 3.04 1.33
N THR A 60 15.62 2.55 2.55
CA THR A 60 15.07 1.27 3.03
C THR A 60 13.56 1.33 3.16
N ALA A 61 13.01 2.39 3.76
CA ALA A 61 11.57 2.61 3.84
C ALA A 61 10.91 2.68 2.45
N ALA A 62 11.52 3.42 1.52
CA ALA A 62 11.04 3.54 0.15
C ALA A 62 11.07 2.19 -0.59
N ALA A 63 12.15 1.41 -0.43
CA ALA A 63 12.26 0.07 -1.02
C ALA A 63 11.18 -0.88 -0.50
N ILE A 64 10.92 -0.88 0.82
CA ILE A 64 9.88 -1.71 1.44
C ILE A 64 8.50 -1.28 0.95
N ALA A 65 8.19 0.02 0.97
CA ALA A 65 6.91 0.53 0.50
C ALA A 65 6.66 0.19 -0.97
N LEU A 66 7.69 0.32 -1.83
CA LEU A 66 7.60 -0.01 -3.24
C LEU A 66 7.41 -1.51 -3.46
N PHE A 67 8.16 -2.34 -2.74
CA PHE A 67 7.99 -3.80 -2.77
C PHE A 67 6.56 -4.22 -2.40
N LEU A 68 6.03 -3.69 -1.29
CA LEU A 68 4.68 -3.99 -0.85
C LEU A 68 3.60 -3.50 -1.82
N THR A 69 3.82 -2.34 -2.45
CA THR A 69 2.92 -1.82 -3.48
C THR A 69 2.85 -2.75 -4.69
N VAL A 70 4.01 -3.27 -5.14
CA VAL A 70 4.08 -4.23 -6.26
C VAL A 70 3.42 -5.55 -5.89
N VAL A 71 3.70 -6.10 -4.71
CA VAL A 71 3.10 -7.34 -4.22
C VAL A 71 1.58 -7.20 -4.13
N TYR A 72 1.09 -6.10 -3.56
CA TYR A 72 -0.34 -5.85 -3.46
C TYR A 72 -0.99 -5.70 -4.85
N ALA A 73 -0.36 -4.94 -5.76
CA ALA A 73 -0.85 -4.81 -7.12
C ALA A 73 -0.93 -6.16 -7.84
N ALA A 74 0.08 -7.03 -7.67
CA ALA A 74 0.11 -8.37 -8.24
C ALA A 74 -0.92 -9.32 -7.62
N MET A 75 -1.24 -9.19 -6.33
CA MET A 75 -2.31 -9.96 -5.70
C MET A 75 -3.68 -9.45 -6.10
N ALA A 76 -3.87 -8.13 -6.23
CA ALA A 76 -5.13 -7.54 -6.66
C ALA A 76 -5.48 -7.90 -8.11
N THR A 77 -4.50 -7.99 -9.01
CA THR A 77 -4.74 -8.46 -10.39
C THR A 77 -5.12 -9.94 -10.43
N ARG A 78 -4.56 -10.77 -9.55
CA ARG A 78 -4.95 -12.18 -9.42
C ARG A 78 -6.35 -12.38 -8.83
N ALA A 79 -6.69 -11.62 -7.79
CA ALA A 79 -8.02 -11.69 -7.18
C ALA A 79 -9.15 -11.19 -8.11
N ALA A 80 -8.83 -10.37 -9.11
CA ALA A 80 -9.79 -9.95 -10.13
C ALA A 80 -9.99 -10.97 -11.27
N SER A 81 -9.19 -12.05 -11.30
CA SER A 81 -9.25 -13.12 -12.30
C SER A 81 -9.87 -14.43 -11.79
N GLU A 82 -10.29 -14.46 -10.52
CA GLU A 82 -11.12 -15.53 -9.93
C GLU A 82 -12.59 -15.09 -9.86
#